data_AF-A0A9E3YWB7-F1
#
_entry.id   AF-A0A9E3YWB7-F1
#
_cell.length_a   1.000
_cell.length_b   1.000
_cell.length_c   1.000
_cell.angle_alpha   90.00
_cell.angle_beta   90.00
_cell.angle_gamma   90.00
#
_symmetry.space_group_name_H-M   'P 1'
#
loop_
_entity.id
_entity.type
_entity.pdbx_description
1 polymer ?
#
loop_
_entity_poly.entity_id
_entity_poly.type
_entity_poly.pdbx_seq_one_letter_code
_entity_poly.pdbx_strand_id
1 'polypeptide(L)' 'MASVLGHADRREPFRHYCTGLLLPGERKSVEPMAAQVAPDRVRSKHQSLHHFVADAPWSD' A
#
# COMPACT_ATOMS: atom_id res chain seq x y z
N MET A 1 15.67 -8.49 -1.25
CA MET A 1 14.47 -7.70 -0.85
C MET A 1 13.16 -8.33 -1.30
N ALA A 2 13.01 -8.80 -2.55
CA ALA A 2 11.79 -9.50 -2.97
C ALA A 2 11.53 -10.81 -2.20
N SER A 3 12.59 -11.51 -1.76
CA SER A 3 12.50 -12.78 -1.02
C SER A 3 11.75 -12.71 0.31
N VAL A 4 11.70 -11.55 0.96
CA VAL A 4 10.99 -11.37 2.25
C VAL A 4 9.52 -10.99 2.04
N LEU A 5 9.20 -10.33 0.93
CA LEU A 5 7.81 -9.99 0.57
C LEU A 5 7.09 -11.17 -0.12
N GLY A 6 7.82 -12.24 -0.46
CA GLY A 6 7.32 -13.40 -1.18
C GLY A 6 7.27 -13.14 -2.69
N HIS A 7 6.16 -12.58 -3.18
CA HIS A 7 5.92 -12.37 -4.62
C HIS A 7 6.39 -11.01 -5.16
N ALA A 8 6.75 -10.98 -6.45
CA ALA A 8 7.25 -9.81 -7.14
C ALA A 8 6.20 -8.69 -7.32
N ASP A 9 4.92 -9.04 -7.44
CA ASP A 9 3.79 -8.12 -7.55
C ASP A 9 3.57 -7.26 -6.29
N ARG A 10 4.03 -7.74 -5.13
CA ARG A 10 3.94 -7.04 -3.83
C ARG A 10 4.92 -5.88 -3.69
N ARG A 11 5.93 -5.76 -4.56
CA ARG A 11 6.98 -4.74 -4.44
C ARG A 11 6.46 -3.32 -4.63
N GLU A 12 5.61 -3.13 -5.62
CA GLU A 12 5.04 -1.81 -5.93
C GLU A 12 4.00 -1.37 -4.87
N PRO A 13 3.04 -2.21 -4.45
CA PRO A 13 2.14 -1.88 -3.33
C PRO A 13 2.88 -1.62 -2.02
N PHE A 14 3.92 -2.41 -1.69
CA PHE A 14 4.75 -2.19 -0.51
C PHE A 14 5.43 -0.81 -0.54
N ARG A 15 6.03 -0.43 -1.67
CA ARG A 15 6.65 0.89 -1.81
C ARG A 15 5.63 2.01 -1.61
N HIS A 16 4.43 1.88 -2.15
CA HIS A 16 3.35 2.86 -1.97
C HIS A 16 2.89 2.92 -0.51
N TYR A 17 2.76 1.77 0.16
CA TYR A 17 2.40 1.69 1.56
C TYR A 17 3.45 2.37 2.46
N CYS A 18 4.73 2.04 2.30
CA CYS A 18 5.82 2.72 3.02
C CYS A 18 5.86 4.23 2.73
N THR A 19 5.60 4.62 1.47
CA THR A 19 5.53 6.04 1.10
C THR A 19 4.38 6.74 1.84
N GLY A 20 3.19 6.14 1.88
CA GLY A 20 2.06 6.67 2.64
C GLY A 20 2.31 6.78 4.15
N LEU A 21 3.05 5.84 4.74
CA LEU A 21 3.41 5.88 6.16
C LEU A 21 4.42 6.98 6.52
N LEU A 22 5.31 7.33 5.58
CA LEU A 22 6.38 8.31 5.79
C LEU A 22 5.94 9.74 5.47
N LEU A 23 4.84 9.90 4.74
CA LEU A 23 4.28 11.20 4.42
C LEU A 23 3.38 11.72 5.58
N PRO A 24 3.28 13.05 5.76
CA PRO A 24 2.43 13.63 6.80
C PRO A 24 0.94 13.41 6.49
N GLY A 25 0.19 12.83 7.42
CA GLY A 25 -1.24 12.53 7.26
C GLY A 25 -1.76 11.50 8.26
N GLU A 26 -3.04 11.13 8.14
CA GLU A 26 -3.65 10.08 8.96
C GLU A 26 -3.15 8.67 8.56
N ARG A 27 -2.08 8.23 9.23
CA ARG A 27 -1.39 6.94 8.97
C ARG A 27 -2.24 5.70 9.30
N LYS A 28 -3.41 5.89 9.91
CA LYS A 28 -4.27 4.80 10.41
C LYS A 28 -5.22 4.27 9.34
N SER A 29 -5.45 5.01 8.25
CA SER A 29 -6.40 4.63 7.20
C SER A 29 -5.71 4.58 5.82
N VAL A 30 -6.11 3.59 5.02
CA VAL A 30 -5.59 3.38 3.65
C VAL A 30 -6.12 4.40 2.64
N GLU A 31 -7.28 4.99 2.90
CA GLU A 31 -7.90 5.99 2.02
C GLU A 31 -7.13 7.32 1.97
N PRO A 32 -6.80 7.98 3.10
CA PRO A 32 -5.96 9.18 3.08
C PRO A 32 -4.54 8.90 2.54
N MET A 33 -3.96 7.72 2.79
CA MET A 33 -2.69 7.32 2.17
C MET A 33 -2.81 7.22 0.65
N ALA A 34 -3.89 6.66 0.12
CA ALA A 34 -4.13 6.57 -1.32
C ALA A 34 -4.29 7.96 -1.96
N ALA A 35 -5.01 8.86 -1.29
CA ALA A 35 -5.20 10.23 -1.73
C ALA A 35 -3.88 11.01 -1.81
N GLN A 36 -2.97 10.74 -0.88
CA GLN A 36 -1.67 11.40 -0.84
C GLN A 36 -0.65 10.82 -1.83
N VAL A 37 -0.63 9.49 -1.98
CA VAL A 37 0.32 8.79 -2.86
C VAL A 37 -0.08 8.90 -4.33
N ALA A 38 -1.39 8.97 -4.63
CA ALA A 38 -1.88 8.99 -5.99
C ALA A 38 -3.20 9.77 -6.12
N PRO A 39 -3.16 11.11 -6.00
CA PRO A 39 -4.36 11.96 -5.96
C PRO A 39 -5.25 11.82 -7.21
N ASP A 40 -4.66 11.60 -8.39
CA ASP A 40 -5.42 11.43 -9.64
C ASP A 40 -6.07 10.04 -9.80
N ARG A 41 -5.78 9.11 -8.88
CA ARG A 41 -6.22 7.70 -8.96
C ARG A 41 -6.51 7.09 -7.59
N VAL A 42 -7.07 7.90 -6.68
CA VAL A 42 -7.33 7.53 -5.27
C VAL A 42 -8.02 6.18 -5.13
N ARG A 43 -9.13 5.96 -5.87
CA ARG A 43 -9.92 4.72 -5.76
C ARG A 43 -9.12 3.46 -6.14
N SER A 44 -8.35 3.53 -7.23
CA SER A 44 -7.50 2.41 -7.66
C SER A 44 -6.37 2.15 -6.67
N LYS A 45 -5.73 3.23 -6.18
CA LYS A 45 -4.65 3.13 -5.20
C LYS A 45 -5.15 2.59 -3.85
N HIS A 46 -6.32 3.02 -3.41
CA HIS A 46 -6.99 2.52 -2.21
C HIS A 46 -7.21 1.01 -2.30
N GLN A 47 -7.78 0.53 -3.41
CA GLN A 47 -8.01 -0.91 -3.59
C GLN A 47 -6.71 -1.71 -3.60
N SER A 48 -5.68 -1.22 -4.28
CA SER A 48 -4.36 -1.87 -4.31
C SER A 48 -3.72 -1.94 -2.92
N LEU A 49 -3.80 -0.87 -2.12
CA LEU A 49 -3.27 -0.83 -0.75
C LEU A 49 -4.09 -1.69 0.20
N HIS A 50 -5.42 -1.68 0.09
CA HIS A 50 -6.30 -2.52 0.88
C HIS A 50 -6.01 -4.00 0.64
N HIS A 51 -5.97 -4.43 -0.62
CA HIS A 51 -5.65 -5.81 -0.96
C HIS A 51 -4.26 -6.22 -0.46
N PHE A 52 -3.28 -5.31 -0.54
CA PHE A 52 -1.94 -5.56 -0.06
C PHE A 52 -1.89 -5.79 1.47
N VAL A 53 -2.60 -4.99 2.26
CA VAL A 53 -2.55 -5.05 3.73
C VAL A 53 -3.52 -6.09 4.31
N ALA A 54 -4.73 -6.20 3.78
CA ALA A 54 -5.81 -7.00 4.36
C ALA A 54 -5.96 -8.39 3.73
N ASP A 55 -5.71 -8.53 2.43
CA ASP A 55 -6.15 -9.71 1.66
C ASP A 55 -5.01 -10.53 1.04
N ALA A 56 -3.78 -9.99 1.00
CA ALA A 56 -2.64 -10.71 0.41
C ALA A 56 -2.27 -11.93 1.27
N PRO A 57 -1.90 -13.09 0.66
CA PRO A 57 -1.54 -14.28 1.41
C PRO A 57 -0.16 -14.10 2.05
N TRP A 58 -0.14 -13.43 3.19
CA TRP A 58 1.00 -13.33 4.08
C TRP A 58 1.14 -14.66 4.82
N SER A 59 2.38 -15.10 5.01
CA SER A 59 2.65 -16.13 6.01
C SER A 59 2.51 -15.46 7.38
N ASP A 60 1.72 -16.09 8.25
CA ASP A 60 1.59 -15.71 9.66
C ASP A 60 2.93 -15.86 10.40
#